data_AF-A0A7W9WBY4-F1
#
_entry.id   AF-A0A7W9WBY4-F1
#
_cell.length_a   1.000
_cell.length_b   1.000
_cell.length_c   1.000
_cell.angle_alpha   90.00
_cell.angle_beta   90.00
_cell.angle_gamma   90.00
#
_symmetry.space_group_name_H-M   'P 1'
#
loop_
_entity.id
_entity.type
_entity.pdbx_description
1 polymer ?
#
loop_
_entity_poly.entity_id
_entity_poly.type
_entity_poly.pdbx_seq_one_letter_code
_entity_poly.pdbx_strand_id
1 'polypeptide(L)'
;MLGAGLSSNALAQVVVLPSFEPEYIVSVEKQNGRYLLLYNTVQRNLHSSFRDEKAEKAVLHTRRAEISPELATALARLWNRAIQQVRYPEPLVSMRSDGVSFVFMAFQAGVGERAGETWSPAAGSTMALLTGIVTDLKEVALAPQNKELQQRLLHYADLLDKQLQVP
;
A
#
# COMPACT_ATOMS: atom_id res chain seq x y z
N MET A 1 -5.01 15.14 -7.60
CA MET A 1 -5.59 13.89 -7.04
C MET A 1 -4.51 12.81 -7.04
N LEU A 2 -4.46 11.96 -6.00
CA LEU A 2 -3.51 10.84 -5.93
C LEU A 2 -3.67 9.80 -7.04
N GLY A 3 -4.83 9.75 -7.70
CA GLY A 3 -5.07 8.82 -8.81
C GLY A 3 -4.02 8.88 -9.94
N ALA A 4 -3.31 10.00 -10.11
CA ALA A 4 -2.22 10.12 -11.07
C ALA A 4 -0.95 9.30 -10.69
N GLY A 5 -0.84 8.85 -9.44
CA GLY A 5 0.24 8.00 -8.96
C GLY A 5 -0.07 6.50 -8.96
N LEU A 6 -1.27 6.11 -9.39
CA LEU A 6 -1.64 4.70 -9.59
C LEU A 6 -0.98 4.17 -10.86
N SER A 7 -0.54 2.91 -10.81
CA SER A 7 0.12 2.27 -11.93
C SER A 7 -0.65 1.06 -12.41
N SER A 8 -0.93 1.00 -13.71
CA SER A 8 -1.57 -0.16 -14.34
C SER A 8 -0.61 -1.37 -14.48
N ASN A 9 0.67 -1.19 -14.16
CA ASN A 9 1.70 -2.23 -14.26
C ASN A 9 2.18 -2.73 -12.87
N ALA A 10 1.51 -2.31 -11.79
CA ALA A 10 1.86 -2.73 -10.45
C ALA A 10 1.49 -4.20 -10.21
N LEU A 11 2.42 -4.95 -9.62
CA LEU A 11 2.16 -6.30 -9.12
C LEU A 11 1.24 -6.24 -7.89
N ALA A 12 1.48 -5.24 -7.05
CA ALA A 12 0.70 -4.92 -5.87
C ALA A 12 0.84 -3.42 -5.60
N GLN A 13 -0.25 -2.76 -5.21
CA GLN A 13 -0.22 -1.38 -4.76
C GLN A 13 -1.24 -1.13 -3.64
N VAL A 14 -0.97 -0.14 -2.80
CA VAL A 14 -1.87 0.26 -1.70
C VAL A 14 -2.00 1.77 -1.70
N VAL A 15 -3.24 2.25 -1.71
CA VAL A 15 -3.55 3.65 -1.41
C VAL A 15 -3.78 3.77 0.09
N VAL A 16 -3.06 4.67 0.75
CA VAL A 16 -3.17 4.92 2.19
C VAL A 16 -3.71 6.33 2.41
N LEU A 17 -4.81 6.41 3.16
CA LEU A 17 -5.57 7.62 3.42
C LEU A 17 -5.60 7.89 4.94
N PRO A 18 -4.53 8.48 5.50
CA PRO A 18 -4.50 8.87 6.91
C PRO A 18 -5.28 10.16 7.14
N SER A 19 -5.93 10.29 8.30
CA SER A 19 -6.70 11.50 8.66
C SER A 19 -5.83 12.76 8.85
N PHE A 20 -4.59 12.61 9.32
CA PHE A 20 -3.75 13.74 9.76
C PHE A 20 -2.37 13.83 9.07
N GLU A 21 -2.10 12.94 8.11
CA GLU A 21 -0.86 12.94 7.32
C GLU A 21 -1.17 13.11 5.82
N PRO A 22 -0.17 13.43 4.97
CA PRO A 22 -0.33 13.34 3.54
C PRO A 22 -0.72 11.93 3.10
N GLU A 23 -1.71 11.85 2.21
CA GLU A 23 -2.06 10.62 1.52
C GLU A 23 -0.89 10.13 0.65
N TYR A 24 -0.75 8.81 0.53
CA TYR A 24 0.33 8.21 -0.24
C TYR A 24 -0.08 6.89 -0.89
N ILE A 25 0.68 6.49 -1.91
CA ILE A 25 0.58 5.20 -2.58
C ILE A 25 1.92 4.49 -2.45
N VAL A 26 1.86 3.21 -2.09
CA VAL A 26 2.99 2.28 -2.18
C VAL A 26 2.71 1.31 -3.31
N SER A 27 3.60 1.21 -4.30
CA SER A 27 3.47 0.29 -5.43
C SER A 27 4.71 -0.56 -5.60
N VAL A 28 4.51 -1.85 -5.89
CA VAL A 28 5.55 -2.80 -6.29
C VAL A 28 5.44 -3.00 -7.79
N GLU A 29 6.47 -2.65 -8.53
CA GLU A 29 6.49 -2.69 -9.98
C GLU A 29 7.70 -3.45 -10.52
N LYS A 30 7.55 -4.00 -11.72
CA LYS A 30 8.67 -4.53 -12.51
C LYS A 30 8.96 -3.59 -13.66
N GLN A 31 10.13 -2.95 -13.65
CA GLN A 31 10.57 -2.03 -14.70
C GLN A 31 11.96 -2.43 -15.19
N ASN A 32 12.12 -2.60 -16.51
CA ASN A 32 13.41 -2.95 -17.14
C ASN A 32 14.13 -4.14 -16.47
N GLY A 33 13.37 -5.18 -16.12
CA GLY A 33 13.89 -6.40 -15.47
C GLY A 33 14.18 -6.27 -13.96
N ARG A 34 14.03 -5.07 -13.38
CA ARG A 34 14.24 -4.81 -11.95
C ARG A 34 12.92 -4.63 -11.22
N TYR A 35 12.92 -4.99 -9.94
CA TYR A 35 11.77 -4.78 -9.07
C TYR A 35 11.95 -3.50 -8.25
N LEU A 36 10.97 -2.62 -8.34
CA LEU A 36 10.98 -1.31 -7.71
C LEU A 36 9.81 -1.18 -6.76
N LEU A 37 10.08 -0.60 -5.60
CA LEU A 37 9.11 -0.04 -4.69
C LEU A 37 9.00 1.45 -4.97
N LEU A 38 7.80 1.90 -5.34
CA LEU A 38 7.47 3.31 -5.54
C LEU A 38 6.65 3.81 -4.36
N TYR A 39 7.05 4.96 -3.82
CA TYR A 39 6.30 5.69 -2.82
C TYR A 39 5.91 7.04 -3.42
N ASN A 40 4.62 7.21 -3.69
CA ASN A 40 4.05 8.41 -4.25
C ASN A 40 3.27 9.15 -3.15
N THR A 41 3.58 10.42 -2.91
CA THR A 41 2.84 11.24 -1.94
C THR A 41 2.46 12.58 -2.56
N VAL A 42 1.31 13.12 -2.17
CA VAL A 42 0.88 14.45 -2.63
C VAL A 42 1.22 15.48 -1.58
N GLN A 43 1.93 16.54 -1.97
CA GLN A 43 2.12 17.68 -1.11
C GLN A 43 0.81 18.50 -1.08
N ARG A 44 0.16 18.56 0.08
CA ARG A 44 -0.99 19.43 0.28
C ARG A 44 -0.52 20.89 0.40
N ASN A 45 -0.74 21.70 -0.65
CA ASN A 45 -0.92 23.14 -0.46
C ASN A 45 -2.41 23.38 -0.11
N LEU A 46 -2.82 23.02 1.11
CA LEU A 46 -4.21 23.22 1.58
C LEU A 46 -4.56 24.72 1.73
N HIS A 47 -3.56 25.58 1.94
CA HIS A 47 -3.81 27.02 2.13
C HIS A 47 -4.24 27.76 0.84
N SER A 48 -3.93 27.24 -0.35
CA SER A 48 -4.31 27.85 -1.64
C SER A 48 -5.52 27.22 -2.32
N SER A 49 -5.93 26.01 -1.92
CA SER A 49 -6.96 25.24 -2.63
C SER A 49 -8.41 25.58 -2.22
N PHE A 50 -8.61 26.27 -1.10
CA PHE A 50 -9.93 26.80 -0.72
C PHE A 50 -10.22 28.21 -1.23
N ARG A 51 -9.27 28.84 -1.95
CA ARG A 51 -9.40 30.24 -2.37
C ARG A 51 -9.26 30.49 -3.88
N ASP A 52 -8.78 29.50 -4.65
CA ASP A 52 -8.56 29.67 -6.09
C ASP A 52 -9.31 28.62 -6.93
N GLU A 53 -10.19 29.07 -7.83
CA GLU A 53 -10.79 28.28 -8.92
C GLU A 53 -9.74 27.71 -9.91
N LYS A 54 -8.47 28.07 -9.72
CA LYS A 54 -7.29 27.52 -10.39
C LYS A 54 -6.41 26.75 -9.42
N ALA A 55 -6.98 25.75 -8.72
CA ALA A 55 -6.21 24.88 -7.84
C ALA A 55 -4.97 24.34 -8.59
N GLU A 56 -3.77 24.80 -8.18
CA GLU A 56 -2.51 24.32 -8.74
C GLU A 56 -2.48 22.79 -8.66
N LYS A 57 -2.04 22.15 -9.75
CA LYS A 57 -1.94 20.70 -9.84
C LYS A 57 -1.17 20.17 -8.63
N ALA A 58 -1.84 19.37 -7.81
CA ALA A 58 -1.25 18.63 -6.70
C ALA A 58 0.10 18.02 -7.12
N VAL A 59 1.21 18.48 -6.52
CA VAL A 59 2.55 18.01 -6.85
C VAL A 59 2.73 16.62 -6.26
N LEU A 60 2.99 15.65 -7.13
CA LEU A 60 3.28 14.26 -6.77
C LEU A 60 4.78 14.12 -6.52
N HIS A 61 5.16 13.71 -5.32
CA HIS A 61 6.53 13.35 -4.98
C HIS A 61 6.68 11.83 -5.04
N THR A 62 7.54 11.37 -5.93
CA THR A 62 7.84 9.94 -6.10
C THR A 62 9.22 9.62 -5.55
N ARG A 63 9.28 8.73 -4.56
CA ARG A 63 10.51 8.05 -4.16
C ARG A 63 10.53 6.64 -4.70
N ARG A 64 11.73 6.13 -4.93
CA ARG A 64 11.96 4.81 -5.52
C ARG A 64 13.04 4.06 -4.75
N ALA A 65 12.79 2.77 -4.49
CA ALA A 65 13.77 1.86 -3.93
C ALA A 65 13.81 0.58 -4.76
N GLU A 66 15.00 0.10 -5.08
CA GLU A 66 15.16 -1.24 -5.66
C GLU A 66 15.00 -2.28 -4.55
N ILE A 67 14.14 -3.27 -4.80
CA ILE A 67 13.86 -4.38 -3.90
C ILE A 67 14.19 -5.70 -4.57
N SER A 68 14.41 -6.74 -3.77
CA SER A 68 14.73 -8.06 -4.32
C SER A 68 13.52 -8.69 -5.03
N PRO A 69 13.75 -9.55 -6.04
CA PRO A 69 12.68 -10.32 -6.67
C PRO A 69 11.84 -11.14 -5.68
N GLU A 70 12.48 -11.68 -4.64
CA GLU A 70 11.84 -12.49 -3.61
C GLU A 70 10.86 -11.64 -2.80
N LEU A 71 11.28 -10.46 -2.35
CA LEU A 71 10.43 -9.52 -1.63
C LEU A 71 9.24 -9.07 -2.50
N ALA A 72 9.49 -8.68 -3.76
CA ALA A 72 8.43 -8.28 -4.67
C ALA A 72 7.40 -9.40 -4.89
N THR A 73 7.86 -10.64 -5.07
CA THR A 73 7.00 -11.80 -5.24
C THR A 73 6.22 -12.15 -3.97
N ALA A 74 6.86 -12.08 -2.80
CA ALA A 74 6.22 -12.33 -1.52
C ALA A 74 5.09 -11.32 -1.24
N LEU A 75 5.34 -10.02 -1.51
CA LEU A 75 4.34 -8.97 -1.35
C LEU A 75 3.14 -9.17 -2.28
N ALA A 76 3.38 -9.43 -3.57
CA ALA A 76 2.32 -9.67 -4.54
C ALA A 76 1.46 -10.89 -4.16
N ARG A 77 2.09 -11.97 -3.68
CA ARG A 77 1.40 -13.18 -3.22
C ARG A 77 0.56 -12.90 -1.97
N LEU A 78 1.15 -12.24 -0.96
CA LEU A 78 0.49 -11.87 0.28
C LEU A 78 -0.72 -10.96 0.03
N TRP A 79 -0.60 -9.94 -0.83
CA TRP A 79 -1.69 -9.02 -1.12
C TRP A 79 -2.85 -9.73 -1.78
N ASN A 80 -2.58 -10.54 -2.80
CA ASN A 80 -3.61 -11.33 -3.47
C ASN A 80 -4.34 -12.24 -2.49
N ARG A 81 -3.62 -12.88 -1.57
CA ARG A 81 -4.22 -13.74 -0.55
C ARG A 81 -5.06 -12.95 0.45
N ALA A 82 -4.53 -11.84 0.95
CA ALA A 82 -5.26 -10.96 1.87
C ALA A 82 -6.56 -10.46 1.24
N ILE A 83 -6.52 -10.02 -0.03
CA ILE A 83 -7.69 -9.57 -0.80
C ILE A 83 -8.72 -10.71 -0.96
N GLN A 84 -8.28 -11.95 -1.20
CA GLN A 84 -9.17 -13.11 -1.32
C GLN A 84 -9.89 -13.45 -0.01
N GLN A 85 -9.33 -13.08 1.14
CA GLN A 85 -9.89 -13.38 2.45
C GLN A 85 -10.77 -12.27 3.02
N VAL A 86 -10.92 -11.15 2.29
CA VAL A 86 -11.86 -10.10 2.66
C VAL A 86 -13.27 -10.69 2.60
N ARG A 87 -13.80 -11.08 3.77
CA ARG A 87 -15.23 -11.24 3.97
C ARG A 87 -15.79 -9.84 4.14
N TYR A 88 -16.60 -9.37 3.20
CA TYR A 88 -17.33 -8.12 3.36
C TYR A 88 -18.11 -8.20 4.67
N PRO A 89 -17.82 -7.34 5.68
CA PRO A 89 -18.66 -7.29 6.85
C PRO A 89 -20.06 -6.83 6.42
N GLU A 90 -21.10 -7.46 6.97
CA GLU A 90 -22.45 -6.89 7.03
C GLU A 90 -22.36 -5.44 7.55
N PRO A 91 -23.22 -4.52 7.10
CA PRO A 91 -23.02 -3.09 7.26
C PRO A 91 -23.12 -2.68 8.73
N LEU A 92 -21.97 -2.65 9.42
CA LEU A 92 -21.85 -1.93 10.67
C LEU A 92 -21.42 -0.51 10.33
N VAL A 93 -22.43 0.35 10.30
CA VAL A 93 -22.33 1.81 10.33
C VAL A 93 -21.69 2.21 11.67
N SER A 94 -20.40 1.96 11.84
CA SER A 94 -19.61 2.64 12.87
C SER A 94 -19.05 3.91 12.24
N MET A 95 -19.52 5.04 12.76
CA MET A 95 -19.10 6.38 12.41
C MET A 95 -17.56 6.46 12.39
N ARG A 96 -16.96 6.54 11.18
CA ARG A 96 -15.51 6.69 10.99
C ARG A 96 -15.11 8.09 11.47
N SER A 97 -14.63 8.24 12.71
CA SER A 97 -14.23 9.53 13.27
C SER A 97 -12.83 9.97 12.83
N ASP A 98 -11.88 9.04 12.88
CA ASP A 98 -10.45 9.26 12.70
C ASP A 98 -9.74 7.92 12.42
N GLY A 99 -8.62 7.94 11.71
CA GLY A 99 -7.86 6.73 11.47
C GLY A 99 -7.14 6.71 10.14
N VAL A 100 -6.86 5.49 9.66
CA VAL A 100 -6.18 5.28 8.37
C VAL A 100 -6.94 4.24 7.58
N SER A 101 -7.41 4.62 6.39
CA SER A 101 -7.94 3.68 5.41
C SER A 101 -6.81 3.18 4.51
N PHE A 102 -6.85 1.88 4.21
CA PHE A 102 -5.93 1.22 3.29
C PHE A 102 -6.75 0.54 2.19
N VAL A 103 -6.53 0.93 0.95
CA VAL A 103 -7.13 0.29 -0.23
C VAL A 103 -6.04 -0.51 -0.93
N PHE A 104 -6.09 -1.82 -0.76
CA PHE A 104 -5.19 -2.78 -1.39
C PHE A 104 -5.66 -3.08 -2.81
N MET A 105 -4.73 -3.11 -3.75
CA MET A 105 -4.94 -3.55 -5.12
C MET A 105 -3.81 -4.48 -5.52
N ALA A 106 -4.13 -5.55 -6.25
CA ALA A 106 -3.12 -6.45 -6.77
C ALA A 106 -3.57 -7.05 -8.10
N PHE A 107 -2.59 -7.38 -8.94
CA PHE A 107 -2.82 -8.13 -10.16
C PHE A 107 -2.60 -9.61 -9.89
N GLN A 108 -3.53 -10.44 -10.34
CA GLN A 108 -3.39 -11.89 -10.34
C GLN A 108 -3.48 -12.41 -11.78
N ALA A 109 -2.41 -13.06 -12.25
CA ALA A 109 -2.39 -13.67 -13.57
C ALA A 109 -3.54 -14.67 -13.73
N GLY A 110 -4.27 -14.58 -14.85
CA GLY A 110 -5.44 -15.42 -15.13
C GLY A 110 -6.74 -14.98 -14.46
N VAL A 111 -6.71 -13.99 -13.54
CA VAL A 111 -7.92 -13.44 -12.91
C VAL A 111 -8.12 -11.97 -13.25
N GLY A 112 -7.04 -11.18 -13.29
CA GLY A 112 -7.09 -9.72 -13.48
C GLY A 112 -6.82 -8.94 -12.19
N GLU A 113 -7.22 -7.68 -12.17
CA GLU A 113 -7.08 -6.81 -11.01
C GLU A 113 -8.07 -7.18 -9.90
N ARG A 114 -7.61 -7.10 -8.66
CA ARG A 114 -8.42 -7.31 -7.45
C ARG A 114 -8.17 -6.20 -6.46
N ALA A 115 -9.17 -5.88 -5.65
CA ALA A 115 -9.04 -4.87 -4.59
C ALA A 115 -9.77 -5.26 -3.30
N GLY A 116 -9.31 -4.70 -2.18
CA GLY A 116 -9.93 -4.82 -0.86
C GLY A 116 -9.60 -3.60 0.00
N GLU A 117 -10.47 -3.24 0.95
CA GLU A 117 -10.25 -2.12 1.87
C GLU A 117 -10.23 -2.61 3.32
N THR A 118 -9.40 -1.99 4.15
CA THR A 118 -9.52 -2.03 5.61
C THR A 118 -9.37 -0.63 6.20
N TRP A 119 -9.93 -0.41 7.38
CA TRP A 119 -9.84 0.84 8.12
C TRP A 119 -9.44 0.56 9.57
N SER A 120 -8.36 1.19 10.03
CA SER A 120 -7.84 1.11 11.41
C SER A 120 -8.01 -0.27 12.06
N PRO A 121 -7.39 -1.34 11.50
CA PRO A 121 -7.62 -2.71 11.94
C PRO A 121 -7.22 -2.90 13.41
N ALA A 122 -7.96 -3.78 14.11
CA ALA A 122 -7.70 -4.07 15.51
C ALA A 122 -6.26 -4.53 15.74
N ALA A 123 -5.60 -4.00 16.77
CA ALA A 123 -4.24 -4.35 17.12
C ALA A 123 -4.07 -5.87 17.31
N GLY A 124 -2.99 -6.44 16.78
CA GLY A 124 -2.72 -7.88 16.81
C GLY A 124 -3.50 -8.70 15.78
N SER A 125 -4.42 -8.11 15.01
CA SER A 125 -5.08 -8.81 13.90
C SER A 125 -4.14 -9.00 12.70
N THR A 126 -4.45 -9.97 11.86
CA THR A 126 -3.77 -10.21 10.58
C THR A 126 -3.75 -8.97 9.69
N MET A 127 -4.84 -8.19 9.68
CA MET A 127 -4.92 -6.93 8.95
C MET A 127 -4.02 -5.84 9.55
N ALA A 128 -3.88 -5.78 10.87
CA ALA A 128 -2.94 -4.85 11.50
C ALA A 128 -1.48 -5.17 11.12
N LEU A 129 -1.12 -6.46 11.06
CA LEU A 129 0.20 -6.88 10.57
C LEU A 129 0.40 -6.51 9.09
N LEU A 130 -0.62 -6.72 8.25
CA LEU A 130 -0.58 -6.36 6.83
C LEU A 130 -0.39 -4.85 6.63
N THR A 131 -1.14 -4.02 7.35
CA THR A 131 -0.98 -2.56 7.30
C THR A 131 0.36 -2.11 7.87
N GLY A 132 0.92 -2.83 8.85
CA GLY A 132 2.27 -2.59 9.35
C GLY A 132 3.34 -2.81 8.29
N ILE A 133 3.21 -3.85 7.46
CA ILE A 133 4.10 -4.08 6.30
C ILE A 133 4.03 -2.89 5.33
N VAL A 134 2.83 -2.33 5.07
CA VAL A 134 2.67 -1.13 4.21
C VAL A 134 3.45 0.06 4.78
N THR A 135 3.37 0.28 6.09
CA THR A 135 4.11 1.34 6.77
C THR A 135 5.63 1.13 6.69
N ASP A 136 6.11 -0.09 6.90
CA ASP A 136 7.54 -0.40 6.75
C ASP A 136 8.03 -0.24 5.30
N LEU A 137 7.17 -0.50 4.29
CA LEU A 137 7.51 -0.25 2.89
C LEU A 137 7.68 1.25 2.58
N LYS A 138 6.88 2.13 3.21
CA LYS A 138 7.14 3.58 3.16
C LYS A 138 8.55 3.88 3.65
N GLU A 139 8.99 3.29 4.76
CA GLU A 139 10.35 3.47 5.29
C GLU A 139 11.44 2.93 4.36
N VAL A 140 11.22 1.79 3.70
CA VAL A 140 12.14 1.30 2.65
C VAL A 140 12.30 2.31 1.52
N ALA A 141 11.21 2.94 1.08
CA ALA A 141 11.28 3.96 0.03
C ALA A 141 11.95 5.26 0.50
N LEU A 142 11.88 5.57 1.80
CA LEU A 142 12.55 6.72 2.41
C LEU A 142 14.05 6.47 2.67
N ALA A 143 14.43 5.22 2.97
CA ALA A 143 15.79 4.78 3.29
C ALA A 143 16.21 3.51 2.51
N PRO A 144 16.34 3.58 1.17
CA PRO A 144 16.56 2.42 0.30
C PRO A 144 17.85 1.61 0.57
N GLN A 145 18.82 2.22 1.25
CA GLN A 145 20.07 1.59 1.67
C GLN A 145 19.90 0.60 2.83
N ASN A 146 18.78 0.64 3.55
CA ASN A 146 18.52 -0.25 4.68
C ASN A 146 18.13 -1.66 4.20
N LYS A 147 19.14 -2.49 3.90
CA LYS A 147 18.93 -3.87 3.43
C LYS A 147 18.37 -4.79 4.51
N GLU A 148 18.66 -4.53 5.79
CA GLU A 148 18.10 -5.28 6.92
C GLU A 148 16.58 -5.13 6.99
N LEU A 149 16.07 -3.92 6.77
CA LEU A 149 14.63 -3.67 6.71
C LEU A 149 13.97 -4.46 5.58
N GLN A 150 14.58 -4.51 4.39
CA GLN A 150 14.05 -5.30 3.27
C GLN A 150 14.02 -6.81 3.60
N GLN A 151 15.06 -7.35 4.23
CA GLN A 151 15.11 -8.75 4.65
C GLN A 151 14.07 -9.08 5.72
N ARG A 152 13.91 -8.19 6.71
CA ARG A 152 12.90 -8.32 7.74
C ARG A 152 11.48 -8.30 7.15
N LEU A 153 11.22 -7.42 6.19
CA LEU A 153 9.95 -7.36 5.47
C LEU A 153 9.67 -8.63 4.68
N LEU A 154 10.67 -9.20 4.01
CA LEU A 154 10.52 -10.48 3.32
C LEU A 154 10.11 -11.59 4.32
N HIS A 155 10.81 -11.67 5.44
CA HIS A 155 10.50 -12.64 6.49
C HIS A 155 9.06 -12.48 7.01
N TYR A 156 8.62 -11.25 7.32
CA TYR A 156 7.26 -10.99 7.79
C TYR A 156 6.21 -11.24 6.73
N ALA A 157 6.48 -10.90 5.47
CA ALA A 157 5.57 -11.18 4.37
C ALA A 157 5.34 -12.69 4.21
N ASP A 158 6.40 -13.50 4.28
CA ASP A 158 6.29 -14.96 4.21
C ASP A 158 5.59 -15.56 5.43
N LEU A 159 5.84 -15.05 6.64
CA LEU A 159 5.14 -15.51 7.84
C LEU A 159 3.64 -15.22 7.76
N LEU A 160 3.26 -14.00 7.37
CA LEU A 160 1.87 -13.59 7.27
C LEU A 160 1.15 -14.36 6.15
N ASP A 161 1.80 -14.58 5.01
CA ASP A 161 1.26 -15.39 3.92
C ASP A 161 0.98 -16.83 4.37
N LYS A 162 1.85 -17.42 5.20
CA LYS A 162 1.62 -18.75 5.80
C LYS A 162 0.45 -18.75 6.79
N GLN A 163 0.31 -17.73 7.63
CA GLN A 163 -0.82 -17.61 8.56
C GLN A 163 -2.16 -17.55 7.82
N LEU A 164 -2.19 -16.81 6.71
CA LEU A 164 -3.35 -16.74 5.82
C LEU A 164 -3.58 -18.05 5.04
N GLN A 165 -2.68 -19.04 5.03
CA GLN A 165 -2.94 -20.33 4.37
C GLN A 165 -3.73 -21.33 5.22
N VAL A 166 -3.90 -21.03 6.52
CA VAL A 166 -4.61 -21.92 7.44
C VAL A 166 -6.13 -21.74 7.25
N PRO A 167 -6.90 -22.83 7.03
CA PRO A 167 -8.34 -22.77 6.74
C PRO A 167 -9.19 -22.24 7.91
#